data_AF-A0A2N3YK44-F1
#
_entry.id   AF-A0A2N3YK44-F1
#
_cell.length_a   1.000
_cell.length_b   1.000
_cell.length_c   1.000
_cell.angle_alpha   90.00
_cell.angle_beta   90.00
_cell.angle_gamma   90.00
#
_symmetry.space_group_name_H-M   'P 1'
#
loop_
_entity.id
_entity.type
_entity.pdbx_description
1 polymer ?
#
loop_
_entity_poly.entity_id
_entity_poly.type
_entity_poly.pdbx_seq_one_letter_code
_entity_poly.pdbx_strand_id
1 'polypeptide(L)'
;MALSDIVEDYLHVDGAPDRTVYRLPDAAAVRLGSVPVAEGPADDTSAPALLVDAWFGGWEAARVDALAQRLGEHDVSLVLLRTPASELPVGPLLASVAAAGLRVVRAQTVTAGAARVVVVLTRDPSVPVRTHLLGTVVLDTDAARARMTAEWLVEGLQLRAGLVAASARAEQLAADLAEQRAEGKRLAERVRTAESALAKARAERGLAGVRSDATKTLKVIRQDPANGVGRVARAARRRLRKR
;
A
#
# COMPACT_ATOMS: atom_id res chain seq x y z
N MET A 1 -19.02 -12.60 4.58
CA MET A 1 -19.75 -13.14 5.74
C MET A 1 -19.84 -12.05 6.79
N ALA A 2 -20.99 -11.89 7.43
CA ALA A 2 -21.18 -10.88 8.46
C ALA A 2 -20.49 -11.32 9.77
N LEU A 3 -20.17 -10.35 10.62
CA LEU A 3 -19.55 -10.62 11.92
C LEU A 3 -20.52 -11.36 12.86
N SER A 4 -21.82 -11.12 12.75
CA SER A 4 -22.88 -11.84 13.46
C SER A 4 -22.82 -13.34 13.19
N ASP A 5 -22.65 -13.74 11.93
CA ASP A 5 -22.62 -15.15 11.52
C ASP A 5 -21.44 -15.88 12.19
N ILE A 6 -20.28 -15.21 12.33
CA ILE A 6 -19.12 -15.77 13.04
C ILE A 6 -19.44 -15.94 14.51
N VAL A 7 -20.04 -14.93 15.14
CA VAL A 7 -20.37 -14.98 16.56
C VAL A 7 -21.36 -16.10 16.84
N GLU A 8 -22.38 -16.26 16.01
CA GLU A 8 -23.37 -17.33 16.09
C GLU A 8 -22.73 -18.73 15.99
N ASP A 9 -21.78 -18.92 15.05
CA ASP A 9 -21.02 -20.18 14.91
C ASP A 9 -20.32 -20.60 16.21
N TYR A 10 -19.91 -19.65 17.06
CA TYR A 10 -19.19 -19.90 18.31
C TYR A 10 -20.06 -19.77 19.56
N LEU A 11 -21.27 -19.24 19.45
CA LEU A 11 -22.27 -19.26 20.52
C LEU A 11 -22.93 -20.63 20.64
N HIS A 12 -23.24 -21.26 19.51
CA HIS A 12 -24.04 -22.49 19.44
C HIS A 12 -23.24 -23.65 18.85
N VAL A 13 -22.06 -23.94 19.42
CA VAL A 13 -21.32 -25.14 19.03
C VAL A 13 -22.04 -26.36 19.63
N ASP A 14 -22.49 -27.28 18.78
CA ASP A 14 -23.12 -28.54 19.21
C ASP A 14 -22.30 -29.22 20.33
N GLY A 15 -22.89 -29.35 21.52
CA GLY A 15 -22.26 -29.96 22.69
C GLY A 15 -21.40 -29.04 23.57
N ALA A 16 -21.28 -27.74 23.24
CA ALA A 16 -20.63 -26.76 24.11
C ALA A 16 -21.65 -26.05 25.02
N PRO A 17 -21.25 -25.67 26.25
CA PRO A 17 -22.06 -24.81 27.12
C PRO A 17 -22.33 -23.44 26.48
N ASP A 18 -23.50 -22.86 26.79
CA ASP A 18 -23.87 -21.51 26.36
C ASP A 18 -22.81 -20.50 26.80
N ARG A 19 -22.30 -19.73 25.83
CA ARG A 19 -21.26 -18.73 26.08
C ARG A 19 -21.87 -17.35 26.28
N THR A 20 -21.37 -16.63 27.28
CA THR A 20 -21.67 -15.19 27.41
C THR A 20 -20.70 -14.39 26.54
N VAL A 21 -21.22 -13.44 25.76
CA VAL A 21 -20.39 -12.57 24.92
C VAL A 21 -19.95 -11.36 25.72
N TYR A 22 -18.64 -11.17 25.85
CA TYR A 22 -18.05 -9.99 26.46
C TYR A 22 -17.34 -9.16 25.40
N ARG A 23 -17.63 -7.87 25.37
CA ARG A 23 -16.94 -6.92 24.50
C ARG A 23 -15.87 -6.17 25.28
N LEU A 24 -14.63 -6.31 24.82
CA LEU A 24 -13.49 -5.63 25.40
C LEU A 24 -13.47 -4.14 24.99
N PRO A 25 -12.81 -3.26 25.77
CA PRO A 25 -12.88 -1.81 25.56
C PRO A 25 -12.55 -1.35 24.15
N ASP A 26 -11.55 -1.97 23.51
CA ASP A 26 -11.14 -1.57 22.16
C ASP A 26 -12.13 -1.99 21.07
N ALA A 27 -13.00 -2.96 21.37
CA ALA A 27 -14.09 -3.39 20.52
C ALA A 27 -15.40 -2.61 20.74
N ALA A 28 -15.48 -1.61 21.63
CA ALA A 28 -16.72 -0.92 21.98
C ALA A 28 -17.51 -0.37 20.77
N ALA A 29 -16.81 0.06 19.72
CA ALA A 29 -17.43 0.59 18.49
C ALA A 29 -17.97 -0.50 17.54
N VAL A 30 -17.71 -1.78 17.83
CA VAL A 30 -18.10 -2.91 16.98
C VAL A 30 -19.57 -3.27 17.25
N ARG A 31 -20.35 -3.33 16.17
CA ARG A 31 -21.75 -3.78 16.22
C ARG A 31 -21.82 -5.28 15.92
N LEU A 32 -22.37 -6.05 16.86
CA LEU A 32 -22.56 -7.51 16.76
C LEU A 32 -24.00 -7.91 16.41
N GLY A 33 -24.77 -7.01 15.81
CA GLY A 33 -26.18 -7.26 15.46
C GLY A 33 -27.08 -7.35 16.69
N SER A 34 -27.92 -8.38 16.75
CA SER A 34 -28.87 -8.67 17.83
C SER A 34 -28.29 -9.51 18.98
N VAL A 35 -27.02 -9.89 18.90
CA VAL A 35 -26.37 -10.69 19.94
C VAL A 35 -26.30 -9.90 21.25
N PRO A 36 -26.77 -10.44 22.39
CA PRO A 36 -26.62 -9.79 23.69
C PRO A 36 -25.15 -9.77 24.11
N VAL A 37 -24.66 -8.61 24.54
CA VAL A 37 -23.24 -8.38 24.85
C VAL A 37 -23.14 -7.77 26.25
N ALA A 38 -22.32 -8.40 27.10
CA ALA A 38 -21.86 -7.82 28.35
C ALA A 38 -20.67 -6.87 28.08
N GLU A 39 -20.68 -5.71 28.72
CA GLU A 39 -19.56 -4.75 28.70
C GLU A 39 -18.59 -5.09 29.86
N GLY A 40 -17.29 -5.16 29.57
CA GLY A 40 -16.26 -5.34 30.59
C GLY A 40 -15.50 -6.67 30.49
N PRO A 41 -14.52 -6.91 31.39
CA PRO A 41 -13.83 -8.19 31.45
C PRO A 41 -14.82 -9.32 31.76
N ALA A 42 -14.54 -10.53 31.29
CA ALA A 42 -15.17 -11.71 31.85
C ALA A 42 -14.68 -11.81 33.31
N ASP A 43 -15.48 -11.31 34.25
CA ASP A 43 -15.26 -11.59 35.66
C ASP A 43 -15.33 -13.11 35.87
N ASP A 44 -14.58 -13.58 36.87
CA ASP A 44 -14.34 -14.97 37.29
C ASP A 44 -15.62 -15.82 37.37
N THR A 45 -16.14 -16.15 36.20
CA THR A 45 -17.35 -16.91 35.99
C THR A 45 -16.88 -18.26 35.51
N SER A 46 -17.29 -19.31 36.21
CA SER A 46 -17.02 -20.70 35.82
C SER A 46 -17.62 -21.09 34.45
N ALA A 47 -18.33 -20.16 33.80
CA ALA A 47 -18.98 -20.36 32.52
C ALA A 47 -18.08 -19.83 31.39
N PRO A 48 -17.94 -20.58 30.29
CA PRO A 48 -17.11 -20.15 29.18
C PRO A 48 -17.64 -18.89 28.51
N ALA A 49 -16.71 -18.03 28.11
CA ALA A 49 -16.98 -16.74 27.52
C ALA A 49 -16.55 -16.66 26.05
N LEU A 50 -17.21 -15.80 25.30
CA LEU A 50 -16.76 -15.31 24.00
C LEU A 50 -16.28 -13.86 24.15
N LEU A 51 -14.97 -13.65 24.12
CA LEU A 51 -14.35 -12.32 24.23
C LEU A 51 -14.17 -11.69 22.84
N VAL A 52 -14.79 -10.54 22.61
CA VAL A 52 -14.62 -9.78 21.36
C VAL A 52 -13.64 -8.63 21.59
N ASP A 53 -12.52 -8.65 20.88
CA ASP A 53 -11.49 -7.61 20.92
C ASP A 53 -11.27 -7.00 19.53
N ALA A 54 -10.77 -5.77 19.47
CA ALA A 54 -10.41 -5.11 18.22
C ALA A 54 -9.02 -4.50 18.29
N TRP A 55 -8.18 -4.86 17.32
CA TRP A 55 -6.77 -4.48 17.31
C TRP A 55 -6.48 -3.55 16.13
N PHE A 56 -5.72 -2.51 16.46
CA PHE A 56 -5.19 -1.55 15.51
C PHE A 56 -3.82 -2.04 15.01
N GLY A 57 -3.47 -1.64 13.79
CA GLY A 57 -2.24 -2.09 13.15
C GLY A 57 -0.97 -1.68 13.88
N GLY A 58 0.03 -2.55 13.83
CA GLY A 58 1.37 -2.31 14.35
C GLY A 58 1.64 -2.88 15.75
N TRP A 59 0.62 -3.46 16.40
CA TRP A 59 0.72 -3.96 17.79
C TRP A 59 0.11 -5.36 17.95
N GLU A 60 -0.29 -6.02 16.87
CA GLU A 60 -1.04 -7.27 16.90
C GLU A 60 -0.28 -8.35 17.68
N ALA A 61 1.00 -8.56 17.39
CA ALA A 61 1.81 -9.58 18.06
C ALA A 61 2.03 -9.28 19.56
N ALA A 62 2.13 -8.00 19.94
CA ALA A 62 2.32 -7.58 21.34
C ALA A 62 1.04 -7.70 22.17
N ARG A 63 -0.14 -7.62 21.54
CA ARG A 63 -1.43 -7.72 22.22
C ARG A 63 -1.85 -9.15 22.54
N VAL A 64 -1.19 -10.15 21.94
CA VAL A 64 -1.48 -11.56 22.17
C VAL A 64 -1.32 -11.93 23.65
N ASP A 65 -0.23 -11.51 24.31
CA ASP A 65 0.02 -11.86 25.71
C ASP A 65 -1.06 -11.27 26.64
N ALA A 66 -1.45 -10.02 26.39
CA ALA A 66 -2.50 -9.34 27.14
C ALA A 66 -3.88 -10.01 26.95
N LEU A 67 -4.16 -10.50 25.75
CA LEU A 67 -5.36 -11.29 25.48
C LEU A 67 -5.29 -12.65 26.20
N ALA A 68 -4.17 -13.35 26.11
CA ALA A 68 -3.99 -14.66 26.72
C ALA A 68 -4.18 -14.62 28.23
N GLN A 69 -3.73 -13.56 28.91
CA GLN A 69 -3.95 -13.36 30.34
C GLN A 69 -5.43 -13.20 30.72
N ARG A 70 -6.28 -12.76 29.79
CA ARG A 70 -7.73 -12.58 30.00
C ARG A 70 -8.55 -13.79 29.59
N LEU A 71 -7.95 -14.72 28.84
CA LEU A 71 -8.65 -15.87 28.29
C LEU A 71 -8.60 -17.04 29.29
N GLY A 72 -9.76 -17.43 29.78
CA GLY A 72 -9.95 -18.66 30.53
C GLY A 72 -9.65 -19.90 29.69
N GLU A 73 -9.60 -21.07 30.34
CA GLU A 73 -9.26 -22.34 29.69
C GLU A 73 -10.26 -22.72 28.59
N HIS A 74 -11.55 -22.45 28.82
CA HIS A 74 -12.65 -22.79 27.91
C HIS A 74 -13.17 -21.62 27.08
N ASP A 75 -12.50 -20.47 27.17
CA ASP A 75 -12.93 -19.26 26.49
C ASP A 75 -12.51 -19.25 25.02
N VAL A 76 -13.30 -18.54 24.23
CA VAL A 76 -13.01 -18.23 22.84
C VAL A 76 -12.83 -16.73 22.72
N SER A 77 -11.80 -16.29 22.01
CA SER A 77 -11.64 -14.89 21.65
C SER A 77 -11.83 -14.69 20.16
N LEU A 78 -12.63 -13.70 19.81
CA LEU A 78 -12.80 -13.19 18.47
C LEU A 78 -12.06 -11.86 18.35
N VAL A 79 -10.93 -11.88 17.64
CA VAL A 79 -10.04 -10.74 17.45
C VAL A 79 -10.31 -10.10 16.09
N LEU A 80 -10.67 -8.82 16.13
CA LEU A 80 -11.00 -8.00 14.97
C LEU A 80 -9.80 -7.15 14.57
N LEU A 81 -9.07 -7.58 13.55
CA LEU A 81 -7.90 -6.89 13.05
C LEU A 81 -8.31 -5.85 12.01
N ARG A 82 -7.90 -4.60 12.22
CA ARG A 82 -8.12 -3.51 11.24
C ARG A 82 -7.08 -3.50 10.11
N THR A 83 -5.94 -4.15 10.32
CA THR A 83 -4.89 -4.32 9.33
C THR A 83 -5.36 -5.26 8.22
N PRO A 84 -5.18 -4.89 6.94
CA PRO A 84 -5.55 -5.77 5.83
C PRO A 84 -4.68 -7.03 5.85
N ALA A 85 -5.22 -8.14 5.35
CA ALA A 85 -4.53 -9.43 5.38
C ALA A 85 -3.14 -9.40 4.73
N SER A 86 -2.95 -8.58 3.69
CA SER A 86 -1.68 -8.39 2.99
C SER A 86 -0.60 -7.69 3.81
N GLU A 87 -0.96 -7.00 4.89
CA GLU A 87 -0.06 -6.22 5.74
C GLU A 87 0.10 -6.84 7.14
N LEU A 88 -0.56 -7.96 7.42
CA LEU A 88 -0.47 -8.61 8.71
C LEU A 88 0.94 -9.16 8.95
N PRO A 89 1.53 -8.95 10.15
CA PRO A 89 2.79 -9.55 10.53
C PRO A 89 2.57 -11.03 10.91
N VAL A 90 2.21 -11.87 9.94
CA VAL A 90 1.77 -13.26 10.17
C VAL A 90 2.79 -14.07 10.96
N GLY A 91 4.08 -13.98 10.61
CA GLY A 91 5.16 -14.70 11.32
C GLY A 91 5.24 -14.31 12.81
N PRO A 92 5.47 -13.02 13.14
CA PRO A 92 5.46 -12.55 14.52
C PRO A 92 4.15 -12.85 15.27
N LEU A 93 3.00 -12.68 14.62
CA LEU A 93 1.70 -12.95 15.23
C LEU A 93 1.55 -14.44 15.60
N LEU A 94 1.89 -15.36 14.69
CA LEU A 94 1.86 -16.80 14.97
C LEU A 94 2.85 -17.21 16.06
N ALA A 95 4.04 -16.61 16.07
CA ALA A 95 5.03 -16.86 17.12
C ALA A 95 4.51 -16.44 18.51
N SER A 96 3.91 -15.25 18.61
CA SER A 96 3.29 -14.79 19.85
C SER A 96 2.11 -15.67 20.27
N VAL A 97 1.24 -16.06 19.33
CA VAL A 97 0.09 -16.95 19.60
C VAL A 97 0.55 -18.29 20.16
N ALA A 98 1.58 -18.90 19.55
CA ALA A 98 2.15 -20.15 20.01
C ALA A 98 2.82 -20.00 21.38
N ALA A 99 3.60 -18.94 21.59
CA ALA A 99 4.27 -18.67 22.87
C ALA A 99 3.26 -18.46 24.02
N ALA A 100 2.11 -17.85 23.73
CA ALA A 100 1.03 -17.61 24.69
C ALA A 100 0.14 -18.85 24.94
N GLY A 101 0.44 -19.99 24.30
CA GLY A 101 -0.34 -21.23 24.42
C GLY A 101 -1.72 -21.14 23.78
N LEU A 102 -1.92 -20.21 22.84
CA LEU A 102 -3.18 -20.03 22.14
C LEU A 102 -3.22 -20.83 20.83
N ARG A 103 -4.42 -21.20 20.41
CA ARG A 103 -4.68 -21.90 19.16
C ARG A 103 -5.49 -21.00 18.24
N VAL A 104 -5.09 -20.90 16.97
CA VAL A 104 -5.91 -20.26 15.94
C VAL A 104 -6.95 -21.24 15.44
N VAL A 105 -8.21 -20.98 15.74
CA VAL A 105 -9.34 -21.83 15.32
C VAL A 105 -9.83 -21.42 13.93
N ARG A 106 -9.80 -20.12 13.62
CA ARG A 106 -10.28 -19.57 12.35
C ARG A 106 -9.56 -18.27 12.05
N ALA A 107 -9.23 -18.02 10.80
CA ALA A 107 -8.74 -16.73 10.32
C ALA A 107 -9.36 -16.44 8.95
N GLN A 108 -9.96 -15.27 8.78
CA GLN A 108 -10.62 -14.92 7.53
C GLN A 108 -10.68 -13.42 7.28
N THR A 109 -10.65 -13.02 6.01
CA THR A 109 -10.94 -11.66 5.60
C THR A 109 -12.44 -11.38 5.72
N VAL A 110 -12.79 -10.21 6.23
CA VAL A 110 -14.18 -9.75 6.34
C VAL A 110 -14.36 -8.39 5.69
N THR A 111 -15.57 -8.13 5.21
CA THR A 111 -15.96 -6.85 4.60
C THR A 111 -16.63 -5.91 5.61
N ALA A 112 -16.43 -6.14 6.91
CA ALA A 112 -17.03 -5.33 7.96
C ALA A 112 -16.33 -3.96 8.07
N GLY A 113 -17.09 -2.89 8.36
CA GLY A 113 -16.51 -1.55 8.54
C GLY A 113 -15.47 -1.49 9.67
N ALA A 114 -15.64 -2.31 10.70
CA ALA A 114 -14.80 -2.29 11.91
C ALA A 114 -13.60 -3.25 11.88
N ALA A 115 -13.48 -4.13 10.88
CA ALA A 115 -12.41 -5.14 10.78
C ALA A 115 -12.11 -5.48 9.32
N ARG A 116 -10.86 -5.82 9.01
CA ARG A 116 -10.44 -6.36 7.71
C ARG A 116 -10.18 -7.86 7.79
N VAL A 117 -9.72 -8.33 8.94
CA VAL A 117 -9.51 -9.74 9.23
C VAL A 117 -10.13 -10.07 10.59
N VAL A 118 -10.73 -11.24 10.69
CA VAL A 118 -11.16 -11.83 11.97
C VAL A 118 -10.29 -13.04 12.24
N VAL A 119 -9.73 -13.10 13.44
CA VAL A 119 -9.00 -14.26 13.95
C VAL A 119 -9.71 -14.75 15.19
N VAL A 120 -10.01 -16.05 15.25
CA VAL A 120 -10.61 -16.71 16.41
C VAL A 120 -9.52 -17.50 17.11
N LEU A 121 -9.33 -17.20 18.39
CA LEU A 121 -8.31 -17.78 19.26
C LEU A 121 -8.96 -18.52 20.43
N THR A 122 -8.35 -19.58 20.91
CA THR A 122 -8.79 -20.28 22.13
C THR A 122 -7.61 -20.96 22.84
N ARG A 123 -7.76 -21.21 24.14
CA ARG A 123 -6.91 -22.14 24.90
C ARG A 123 -7.47 -23.55 24.93
N ASP A 124 -8.75 -23.69 24.65
CA ASP A 124 -9.47 -24.93 24.84
C ASP A 124 -8.98 -26.00 23.85
N PRO A 125 -8.40 -27.12 24.34
CA PRO A 125 -7.97 -28.21 23.47
C PRO A 125 -9.18 -28.92 22.83
N SER A 126 -10.35 -28.88 23.46
CA SER A 126 -11.58 -29.54 23.00
C SER A 126 -12.30 -28.78 21.89
N VAL A 127 -12.06 -27.47 21.75
CA VAL A 127 -12.63 -26.68 20.66
C VAL A 127 -12.04 -27.17 19.34
N PRO A 128 -12.88 -27.69 18.42
CA PRO A 128 -12.39 -28.22 17.16
C PRO A 128 -11.79 -27.09 16.33
N VAL A 129 -10.53 -27.27 15.93
CA VAL A 129 -9.85 -26.34 15.03
C VAL A 129 -10.44 -26.55 13.63
N ARG A 130 -11.32 -25.63 13.22
CA ARG A 130 -11.83 -25.57 11.85
C ARG A 130 -10.87 -24.74 11.03
N THR A 131 -9.77 -25.33 10.58
CA THR A 131 -8.89 -24.59 9.67
C THR A 131 -9.60 -24.38 8.35
N HIS A 132 -9.73 -23.12 7.95
CA HIS A 132 -10.26 -22.76 6.64
C HIS A 132 -9.10 -22.55 5.69
N LEU A 133 -8.92 -23.45 4.72
CA LEU A 133 -7.97 -23.27 3.63
C LEU A 133 -8.75 -22.86 2.38
N LEU A 134 -8.43 -21.70 1.80
CA LEU A 134 -9.14 -21.14 0.64
C LEU A 134 -10.68 -21.10 0.81
N GLY A 135 -11.15 -20.90 2.05
CA GLY A 135 -12.58 -20.91 2.39
C GLY A 135 -13.19 -22.29 2.60
N THR A 136 -12.46 -23.38 2.38
CA THR A 136 -12.91 -24.75 2.67
C THR A 136 -12.54 -25.18 4.08
N VAL A 137 -13.52 -25.72 4.83
CA VAL A 137 -13.28 -26.25 6.18
C VAL A 137 -12.52 -27.56 6.08
N VAL A 138 -11.43 -27.66 6.84
CA VAL A 138 -10.67 -28.90 7.02
C VAL A 138 -10.99 -29.46 8.40
N LEU A 139 -11.37 -30.74 8.46
CA LEU A 139 -11.64 -31.44 9.73
C LEU A 139 -10.33 -31.73 10.47
N ASP A 140 -10.34 -31.71 11.81
CA ASP A 140 -9.15 -32.02 12.62
C ASP A 140 -8.94 -33.55 12.74
N THR A 141 -8.46 -34.15 11.64
CA THR A 141 -8.02 -35.55 11.58
C THR A 141 -6.53 -35.63 11.25
N ASP A 142 -5.85 -36.73 11.57
CA ASP A 142 -4.42 -36.87 11.25
C ASP A 142 -4.11 -36.74 9.75
N ALA A 143 -4.97 -37.32 8.90
CA ALA A 143 -4.85 -37.20 7.45
C ALA A 143 -5.03 -35.75 6.98
N ALA A 144 -5.98 -35.03 7.59
CA ALA A 144 -6.20 -33.63 7.30
C ALA A 144 -5.08 -32.72 7.80
N ARG A 145 -4.48 -33.01 8.97
CA ARG A 145 -3.29 -32.30 9.48
C ARG A 145 -2.08 -32.49 8.58
N ALA A 146 -1.87 -33.70 8.08
CA ALA A 146 -0.79 -33.99 7.13
C ALA A 146 -1.01 -33.25 5.80
N ARG A 147 -2.23 -33.29 5.26
CA ARG A 147 -2.61 -32.53 4.05
C ARG A 147 -2.39 -31.03 4.24
N MET A 148 -2.86 -30.47 5.35
CA MET A 148 -2.72 -29.05 5.66
C MET A 148 -1.26 -28.62 5.76
N THR A 149 -0.41 -29.44 6.37
CA THR A 149 1.04 -29.18 6.46
C THR A 149 1.67 -29.17 5.06
N ALA A 150 1.29 -30.10 4.19
CA ALA A 150 1.78 -30.15 2.81
C ALA A 150 1.30 -28.94 1.99
N GLU A 151 0.03 -28.57 2.10
CA GLU A 151 -0.55 -27.42 1.40
C GLU A 151 0.07 -26.10 1.89
N TRP A 152 0.28 -25.92 3.19
CA TRP A 152 0.99 -24.76 3.76
C TRP A 152 2.43 -24.66 3.27
N LEU A 153 3.13 -25.79 3.14
CA LEU A 153 4.49 -25.81 2.60
C LEU A 153 4.48 -25.32 1.13
N VAL A 154 3.54 -25.83 0.33
CA VAL A 154 3.39 -25.45 -1.09
C VAL A 154 3.02 -23.97 -1.21
N GLU A 155 2.06 -23.48 -0.44
CA GLU A 155 1.67 -22.06 -0.43
C GLU A 155 2.82 -21.17 0.03
N GLY A 156 3.53 -21.55 1.09
CA GLY A 156 4.70 -20.84 1.58
C GLY A 156 5.84 -20.79 0.56
N LEU A 157 6.00 -21.82 -0.27
CA LEU A 157 6.93 -21.82 -1.40
C LEU A 157 6.44 -20.92 -2.54
N GLN A 158 5.16 -20.98 -2.89
CA GLN A 158 4.56 -20.13 -3.92
C GLN A 158 4.63 -18.64 -3.56
N LEU A 159 4.33 -18.27 -2.31
CA LEU A 159 4.45 -16.89 -1.81
C LEU A 159 5.89 -16.40 -1.88
N ARG A 160 6.87 -17.23 -1.48
CA ARG A 160 8.29 -16.89 -1.58
C ARG A 160 8.74 -16.72 -3.02
N ALA A 161 8.33 -17.63 -3.91
CA ALA A 161 8.62 -17.51 -5.34
C ALA A 161 7.98 -16.24 -5.95
N GLY A 162 6.74 -15.94 -5.56
CA GLY A 162 6.03 -14.72 -5.95
C GLY A 162 6.72 -13.45 -5.48
N LEU A 163 7.21 -13.43 -4.24
CA LEU A 163 7.98 -12.30 -3.69
C LEU A 163 9.30 -12.09 -4.44
N VAL A 164 10.03 -13.17 -4.73
CA VAL A 164 11.28 -13.11 -5.52
C VAL A 164 11.00 -12.56 -6.92
N ALA A 165 9.96 -13.07 -7.59
CA ALA A 165 9.56 -12.59 -8.91
C ALA A 165 9.11 -11.13 -8.91
N ALA A 166 8.35 -10.71 -7.88
CA ALA A 166 7.93 -9.33 -7.70
C ALA A 166 9.12 -8.39 -7.47
N SER A 167 10.09 -8.81 -6.65
CA SER A 167 11.33 -8.05 -6.40
C SER A 167 12.14 -7.88 -7.69
N ALA A 168 12.35 -8.97 -8.44
CA ALA A 168 13.05 -8.92 -9.72
C ALA A 168 12.36 -7.98 -10.72
N ARG A 169 11.02 -8.00 -10.77
CA ARG A 169 10.24 -7.09 -11.61
C ARG A 169 10.38 -5.63 -11.16
N ALA A 170 10.40 -5.38 -9.85
CA ALA A 170 10.60 -4.03 -9.32
C ALA A 170 12.00 -3.49 -9.65
N GLU A 171 13.04 -4.33 -9.56
CA GLU A 171 14.41 -3.98 -9.97
C GLU A 171 14.49 -3.64 -11.46
N GLN A 172 13.84 -4.44 -12.30
CA GLN A 172 13.78 -4.18 -13.74
C GLN A 172 13.10 -2.85 -14.05
N LEU A 173 11.93 -2.58 -13.45
CA LEU A 173 11.23 -1.30 -13.62
C LEU A 173 12.07 -0.11 -13.11
N ALA A 174 12.86 -0.29 -12.05
CA ALA A 174 13.76 0.74 -11.55
C ALA A 174 14.91 1.01 -12.54
N ALA A 175 15.45 -0.03 -13.20
CA ALA A 175 16.46 0.10 -14.25
C ALA A 175 15.91 0.83 -15.48
N ASP A 176 14.72 0.44 -15.95
CA ASP A 176 14.04 1.08 -17.09
C ASP A 176 13.80 2.58 -16.81
N LEU A 177 13.36 2.92 -15.59
CA LEU A 177 13.18 4.32 -15.18
C LEU A 177 14.50 5.09 -15.12
N ALA A 178 15.60 4.45 -14.74
CA ALA A 178 16.92 5.06 -14.74
C ALA A 178 17.40 5.34 -16.17
N GLU A 179 17.16 4.41 -17.10
CA GLU A 179 17.46 4.57 -18.53
C GLU A 179 16.65 5.71 -19.15
N GLN A 180 15.32 5.72 -18.95
CA GLN A 180 14.46 6.80 -19.43
C GLN A 180 14.88 8.18 -18.91
N ARG A 181 15.33 8.26 -17.65
CA ARG A 181 15.87 9.51 -17.07
C ARG A 181 17.19 9.92 -17.73
N ALA A 182 18.06 8.97 -18.07
CA ALA A 182 19.31 9.25 -18.77
C ALA A 182 19.05 9.73 -20.21
N GLU A 183 18.13 9.10 -20.93
CA GLU A 183 17.68 9.52 -22.26
C GLU A 183 17.04 10.90 -22.23
N GLY A 184 16.17 11.17 -21.26
CA GLY A 184 15.56 12.48 -21.05
C GLY A 184 16.61 13.59 -20.85
N LYS A 185 17.67 13.32 -20.06
CA LYS A 185 18.80 14.26 -19.89
C LYS A 185 19.55 14.50 -21.20
N ARG A 186 19.83 13.45 -21.98
CA ARG A 186 20.50 13.56 -23.29
C ARG A 186 19.67 14.37 -24.29
N LEU A 187 18.36 14.14 -24.34
CA LEU A 187 17.45 14.90 -25.20
C LEU A 187 17.39 16.37 -24.78
N ALA A 188 17.30 16.66 -23.48
CA ALA A 188 17.33 18.04 -22.97
C ALA A 188 18.61 18.78 -23.35
N GLU A 189 19.77 18.10 -23.30
CA GLU A 189 21.05 18.66 -23.74
C GLU A 189 21.11 18.90 -25.25
N ARG A 190 20.57 17.99 -26.05
CA ARG A 190 20.41 18.17 -27.52
C ARG A 190 19.52 19.35 -27.86
N VAL A 191 18.43 19.56 -27.12
CA VAL A 191 17.56 20.73 -27.31
C VAL A 191 18.31 22.02 -26.98
N ARG A 192 18.99 22.09 -25.82
CA ARG A 192 19.78 23.27 -25.43
C ARG A 192 20.88 23.61 -26.44
N THR A 193 21.60 22.60 -26.93
CA THR A 193 22.64 22.80 -27.94
C THR A 193 22.04 23.31 -29.25
N ALA A 194 20.93 22.72 -29.72
CA ALA A 194 20.22 23.18 -30.91
C ALA A 194 19.67 24.62 -30.76
N GLU A 195 19.09 24.96 -29.62
CA GLU A 195 18.62 26.31 -29.30
C GLU A 195 19.78 27.32 -29.32
N SER A 196 20.92 26.96 -28.73
CA SER A 196 22.12 27.81 -28.73
C SER A 196 22.69 28.02 -30.14
N ALA A 197 22.67 26.98 -30.98
CA ALA A 197 23.11 27.06 -32.37
C ALA A 197 22.17 27.94 -33.20
N LEU A 198 20.85 27.80 -33.00
CA LEU A 198 19.84 28.67 -33.61
C LEU A 198 20.01 30.14 -33.19
N ALA A 199 20.29 30.40 -31.91
CA ALA A 199 20.56 31.74 -31.41
C ALA A 199 21.82 32.36 -32.05
N LYS A 200 22.92 31.59 -32.16
CA LYS A 200 24.14 32.02 -32.85
C LYS A 200 23.89 32.31 -34.33
N ALA A 201 23.21 31.40 -35.05
CA ALA A 201 22.88 31.59 -36.46
C ALA A 201 21.99 32.82 -36.71
N ARG A 202 21.05 33.12 -35.81
CA ARG A 202 20.25 34.36 -35.86
C ARG A 202 21.10 35.60 -35.60
N ALA A 203 22.00 35.57 -34.62
CA ALA A 203 22.91 36.67 -34.34
C ALA A 203 23.85 36.95 -35.53
N GLU A 204 24.41 35.91 -36.15
CA GLU A 204 25.28 36.03 -37.33
C GLU A 204 24.52 36.55 -38.56
N ARG A 205 23.29 36.08 -38.82
CA ARG A 205 22.44 36.65 -39.89
C ARG A 205 22.05 38.10 -39.62
N GLY A 206 21.76 38.45 -38.36
CA GLY A 206 21.52 39.83 -37.96
C GLY A 206 22.74 40.72 -38.20
N LEU A 207 23.92 40.25 -37.80
CA LEU A 207 25.19 40.95 -38.01
C LEU A 207 25.59 41.03 -39.49
N ALA A 208 25.36 39.98 -40.28
CA ALA A 208 25.60 39.98 -41.72
C ALA A 208 24.66 40.95 -42.46
N GLY A 209 23.38 40.99 -42.08
CA GLY A 209 22.42 41.96 -42.60
C GLY A 209 22.83 43.40 -42.27
N VAL A 210 23.22 43.66 -41.03
CA VAL A 210 23.70 44.96 -40.56
C VAL A 210 25.01 45.37 -41.25
N ARG A 211 25.97 44.45 -41.46
CA ARG A 211 27.21 44.72 -42.18
C ARG A 211 26.98 45.00 -43.67
N SER A 212 26.04 44.29 -44.31
CA SER A 212 25.68 44.54 -45.72
C SER A 212 25.01 45.91 -45.90
N ASP A 213 24.14 46.30 -44.96
CA ASP A 213 23.50 47.60 -44.99
C ASP A 213 24.52 48.71 -44.66
N ALA A 214 25.39 48.53 -43.67
CA ALA A 214 26.44 49.49 -43.32
C ALA A 214 27.41 49.73 -44.49
N THR A 215 27.84 48.68 -45.19
CA THR A 215 28.75 48.80 -46.35
C THR A 215 28.09 49.48 -47.55
N LYS A 216 26.82 49.17 -47.85
CA LYS A 216 26.04 49.90 -48.88
C LYS A 216 25.87 51.37 -48.52
N THR A 217 25.60 51.66 -47.25
CA THR A 217 25.41 53.02 -46.75
C THR A 217 26.69 53.83 -46.81
N LEU A 218 27.83 53.25 -46.42
CA LEU A 218 29.16 53.85 -46.53
C LEU A 218 29.56 54.10 -47.99
N LYS A 219 29.24 53.19 -48.91
CA LYS A 219 29.50 53.37 -50.36
C LYS A 219 28.75 54.58 -50.92
N VAL A 220 27.49 54.79 -50.52
CA VAL A 220 26.68 55.94 -50.94
C VAL A 220 27.24 57.26 -50.38
N ILE A 221 27.69 57.27 -49.12
CA ILE A 221 28.31 58.48 -48.51
C ILE A 221 29.65 58.80 -49.16
N ARG A 222 30.45 57.79 -49.53
CA ARG A 222 31.75 57.99 -50.18
C ARG A 222 31.65 58.48 -51.62
N GLN A 223 30.59 58.13 -52.34
CA GLN A 223 30.35 58.58 -53.72
C GLN A 223 29.82 60.02 -53.81
N ASP A 224 29.12 60.49 -52.77
CA ASP A 224 28.64 61.88 -52.69
C ASP A 224 28.67 62.36 -51.22
N PRO A 225 29.79 62.96 -50.78
CA PRO A 225 29.98 63.33 -49.38
C PRO A 225 29.06 64.47 -48.92
N ALA A 226 28.76 65.42 -49.82
CA ALA A 226 27.99 66.62 -49.49
C ALA A 226 26.50 66.31 -49.27
N ASN A 227 25.93 65.36 -50.03
CA ASN A 227 24.50 65.05 -49.96
C ASN A 227 24.18 63.62 -49.51
N GLY A 228 25.18 62.73 -49.44
CA GLY A 228 25.01 61.31 -49.11
C GLY A 228 24.51 61.09 -47.69
N VAL A 229 25.03 61.84 -46.71
CA VAL A 229 24.61 61.75 -45.29
C VAL A 229 23.14 62.13 -45.13
N GLY A 230 22.69 63.21 -45.79
CA GLY A 230 21.30 63.66 -45.75
C GLY A 230 20.32 62.73 -46.48
N ARG A 231 20.78 61.97 -47.48
CA ARG A 231 19.97 60.94 -48.16
C ARG A 231 19.80 59.68 -47.29
N VAL A 232 20.87 59.23 -46.65
CA VAL A 232 20.84 58.09 -45.72
C VAL A 232 19.96 58.40 -44.51
N ALA A 233 20.10 59.59 -43.90
CA ALA A 233 19.29 60.01 -42.75
C ALA A 233 17.78 60.06 -43.08
N ARG A 234 17.42 60.55 -44.27
CA ARG A 234 16.01 60.56 -44.73
C ARG A 234 15.46 59.16 -44.98
N ALA A 235 16.27 58.24 -45.53
CA ALA A 235 15.87 56.85 -45.75
C ALA A 235 15.69 56.09 -44.42
N ALA A 236 16.57 56.30 -43.44
CA ALA A 236 16.46 55.72 -42.10
C ALA A 236 15.19 56.23 -41.38
N ARG A 237 14.92 57.55 -41.46
CA ARG A 237 13.73 58.17 -40.85
C ARG A 237 12.42 57.68 -41.47
N ARG A 238 12.40 57.32 -42.76
CA ARG A 238 11.22 56.70 -43.41
C ARG A 238 10.98 55.26 -42.96
N ARG A 239 12.03 54.47 -42.66
CA ARG A 239 11.89 53.09 -42.18
C ARG A 239 11.41 53.02 -40.73
N LEU A 240 11.86 53.94 -39.88
CA LEU A 240 11.40 54.07 -38.48
C LEU A 240 9.92 54.47 -38.35
N ARG A 241 9.33 55.06 -39.38
CA ARG A 241 7.92 55.49 -39.40
C ARG A 241 6.96 54.41 -39.94
N LYS A 242 7.50 53.26 -40.36
CA LYS A 242 6.76 52.11 -40.91
C LYS A 242 6.85 50.84 -40.03
N ARG A 243 7.57 50.90 -38.92
CA ARG A 243 7.47 49.93 -37.81
C ARG A 243 6.55 50.52 -36.75
#